data_AF-A0A5J5N9K0-F1
#
_entry.id   AF-A0A5J5N9K0-F1
#
_cell.length_a   1.000
_cell.length_b   1.000
_cell.length_c   1.000
_cell.angle_alpha   90.00
_cell.angle_beta   90.00
_cell.angle_gamma   90.00
#
_symmetry.space_group_name_H-M   'P 1'
#
loop_
_entity.id
_entity.type
_entity.pdbx_description
1 polymer ?
#
loop_
_entity_poly.entity_id
_entity_poly.type
_entity_poly.pdbx_seq_one_letter_code
_entity_poly.pdbx_strand_id
1 'polypeptide(L)'
;GGAPGPVNIAYSGVYQWWYTIGLRTNEDLYTGALFLLFLSALSLIAGWLHLQPKWKPSVSWFKTPNLVSIISCQDYSENCHSNPSRGIPSTNAKLWLTDIAHQHLAIQFFFLIAGHMYRTNFGIGHSIKDLLEAHIPPGGRLGRGHKGLYDTINNSIHFQLGLTLASLGVITSLVAQHMYSLPAYAFIAQDFTTQAALYTHHQYIARIHHDRSFFPTELYFLLEITIRNRMRIMYWQEWLDHKEAIISHLSWASLFLGFHTLGLYVHNDVMLAFGTPEKQILIEPIFAQWIQSAHAFNAGQSIWLPSWLNAVNENSNSLFLTIGLGDFLVHHAIALGLHTTTLILVKGALDARGSKLIPDKKDFGYSFPCDGPGRGGTCDISAWDAFYLAGNVSQFNESSTYLMGWLRDYLWLNSSQLINGYNPFGMNSLSVWAWMFLFGHLVWATGFMFLISWRGYWEELIETLAWAHERTPLANLIRWRDKPVALSIVQARLVGLAHFSVGYIFTYAAFLIASTSGKF
;
A
#
# COMPACT_ATOMS: atom_id res chain seq x y z
N GLY A 1 -22.45 -12.59 18.41
CA GLY A 1 -22.14 -11.84 19.64
C GLY A 1 -22.41 -12.65 20.88
N GLY A 2 -23.67 -12.98 21.18
CA GLY A 2 -24.07 -13.91 22.26
C GLY A 2 -23.60 -13.54 23.68
N ALA A 3 -22.94 -12.40 23.86
CA ALA A 3 -22.30 -12.00 25.09
C ALA A 3 -23.32 -11.42 26.07
N PRO A 4 -23.10 -11.58 27.40
CA PRO A 4 -23.99 -11.04 28.42
C PRO A 4 -23.90 -9.51 28.58
N GLY A 5 -22.98 -8.85 27.86
CA GLY A 5 -22.80 -7.40 27.89
C GLY A 5 -22.33 -6.83 26.55
N PRO A 6 -22.16 -5.50 26.45
CA PRO A 6 -21.70 -4.84 25.23
C PRO A 6 -20.31 -5.33 24.80
N VAL A 7 -20.19 -5.75 23.54
CA VAL A 7 -18.95 -6.23 22.94
C VAL A 7 -18.81 -5.69 21.52
N ASN A 8 -17.56 -5.59 21.05
CA ASN A 8 -17.26 -5.31 19.65
C ASN A 8 -17.07 -6.62 18.89
N ILE A 9 -17.59 -6.68 17.66
CA ILE A 9 -17.33 -7.80 16.75
C ILE A 9 -15.96 -7.58 16.09
N ALA A 10 -15.12 -8.61 16.08
CA ALA A 10 -13.80 -8.56 15.47
C ALA A 10 -13.89 -8.91 13.98
N TYR A 11 -13.38 -8.04 13.12
CA TYR A 11 -13.29 -8.23 11.66
C TYR A 11 -11.85 -8.41 11.16
N SER A 12 -10.94 -8.80 12.05
CA SER A 12 -9.51 -8.94 11.77
C SER A 12 -9.11 -10.35 11.30
N GLY A 13 -10.02 -11.32 11.33
CA GLY A 13 -9.73 -12.71 10.94
C GLY A 13 -8.91 -13.52 11.96
N VAL A 14 -8.60 -12.95 13.13
CA VAL A 14 -7.73 -13.60 14.14
C VAL A 14 -8.34 -14.90 14.68
N TYR A 15 -9.67 -14.99 14.79
CA TYR A 15 -10.36 -16.21 15.21
C TYR A 15 -10.17 -17.34 14.19
N GLN A 16 -10.39 -17.05 12.91
CA GLN A 16 -10.21 -18.00 11.81
C GLN A 16 -8.75 -18.44 11.70
N TRP A 17 -7.80 -17.51 11.87
CA TRP A 17 -6.37 -17.81 11.87
C TRP A 17 -5.97 -18.72 13.02
N TRP A 18 -6.25 -18.33 14.27
CA TRP A 18 -5.92 -19.09 15.48
C TRP A 18 -6.57 -20.46 15.51
N TYR A 19 -7.82 -20.55 15.09
CA TYR A 19 -8.50 -21.82 14.93
C TYR A 19 -7.80 -22.73 13.91
N THR A 20 -7.36 -22.17 12.79
CA THR A 20 -6.70 -22.93 11.72
C THR A 20 -5.35 -23.50 12.16
N ILE A 21 -4.58 -22.76 12.96
CA ILE A 21 -3.28 -23.20 13.49
C ILE A 21 -3.36 -24.07 14.75
N GLY A 22 -4.56 -24.33 15.27
CA GLY A 22 -4.79 -25.32 16.32
C GLY A 22 -5.14 -24.80 17.72
N LEU A 23 -5.29 -23.49 17.92
CA LEU A 23 -5.72 -22.95 19.23
C LEU A 23 -7.20 -23.28 19.47
N ARG A 24 -7.54 -23.75 20.66
CA ARG A 24 -8.89 -24.23 21.01
C ARG A 24 -9.45 -23.63 22.29
N THR A 25 -8.58 -23.20 23.21
CA THR A 25 -8.99 -22.72 24.54
C THR A 25 -8.52 -21.29 24.80
N ASN A 26 -9.14 -20.64 25.78
CA ASN A 26 -8.68 -19.33 26.26
C ASN A 26 -7.29 -19.42 26.94
N GLU A 27 -6.94 -20.58 27.48
CA GLU A 27 -5.62 -20.82 28.10
C GLU A 27 -4.51 -20.82 27.04
N ASP A 28 -4.78 -21.36 25.85
CA ASP A 28 -3.84 -21.30 24.72
C ASP A 28 -3.53 -19.84 24.34
N LEU A 29 -4.57 -19.00 24.25
CA LEU A 29 -4.45 -17.58 23.93
C LEU A 29 -3.71 -16.81 25.03
N TYR A 30 -4.04 -17.08 26.29
CA TYR A 30 -3.39 -16.43 27.44
C TYR A 30 -1.90 -16.76 27.50
N THR A 31 -1.55 -18.03 27.30
CA THR A 31 -0.16 -18.50 27.27
C THR A 31 0.61 -17.86 26.11
N GLY A 32 0.00 -17.81 24.92
CA GLY A 32 0.58 -17.12 23.76
C GLY A 32 0.80 -15.63 24.00
N ALA A 33 -0.15 -14.95 24.66
CA ALA A 33 -0.02 -13.53 25.01
C ALA A 33 1.14 -13.26 25.99
N LEU A 34 1.28 -14.08 27.03
CA LEU A 34 2.41 -13.99 27.97
C LEU A 34 3.75 -14.25 27.28
N PHE A 35 3.79 -15.23 26.37
CA PHE A 35 4.98 -15.52 25.58
C PHE A 35 5.39 -14.33 24.70
N LEU A 36 4.45 -13.69 24.01
CA LEU A 36 4.73 -12.50 23.20
C LEU A 36 5.13 -11.29 24.04
N LEU A 37 4.56 -11.13 25.24
CA LEU A 37 4.98 -10.09 26.18
C LEU A 37 6.42 -10.29 26.64
N PHE A 38 6.80 -11.53 26.96
CA PHE A 38 8.17 -11.88 27.29
C PHE A 38 9.14 -11.63 26.12
N LEU A 39 8.78 -12.05 24.90
CA LEU A 39 9.59 -11.83 23.70
C LEU A 39 9.77 -10.34 23.39
N SER A 40 8.73 -9.53 23.59
CA SER A 40 8.78 -8.08 23.46
C SER A 40 9.75 -7.46 24.47
N ALA A 41 9.66 -7.85 25.75
CA ALA A 41 10.60 -7.40 26.78
C ALA A 41 12.05 -7.80 26.45
N LEU A 42 12.26 -9.03 25.99
CA LEU A 42 13.58 -9.51 25.56
C LEU A 42 14.12 -8.70 24.37
N SER A 43 13.27 -8.36 23.40
CA SER A 43 13.64 -7.52 22.25
C SER A 43 14.04 -6.10 22.67
N LEU A 44 13.31 -5.51 23.63
CA LEU A 44 13.65 -4.20 24.20
C LEU A 44 14.98 -4.22 24.96
N ILE A 45 15.21 -5.26 25.76
CA ILE A 45 16.48 -5.45 26.49
C ILE A 45 17.63 -5.66 25.51
N ALA A 46 17.43 -6.47 24.45
CA ALA A 46 18.43 -6.66 23.41
C ALA A 46 18.75 -5.33 22.69
N GLY A 47 17.73 -4.52 22.38
CA GLY A 47 17.92 -3.18 21.82
C GLY A 47 18.73 -2.27 22.74
N TRP A 48 18.39 -2.21 24.03
CA TRP A 48 19.15 -1.45 25.03
C TRP A 48 20.58 -1.97 25.20
N LEU A 49 20.77 -3.29 25.18
CA LEU A 49 22.07 -3.94 25.31
C LEU A 49 22.99 -3.53 24.16
N HIS A 50 22.50 -3.56 22.92
CA HIS A 50 23.26 -3.17 21.73
C HIS A 50 23.50 -1.65 21.62
N LEU A 51 22.91 -0.83 22.49
CA LEU A 51 23.26 0.58 22.66
C LEU A 51 24.37 0.78 23.71
N GLN A 52 24.65 -0.22 24.56
CA GLN A 52 25.71 -0.12 25.56
C GLN A 52 27.09 -0.09 24.87
N PRO A 53 28.05 0.71 25.36
CA PRO A 53 29.36 0.87 24.72
C PRO A 53 30.10 -0.44 24.42
N LYS A 54 29.93 -1.45 25.28
CA LYS A 54 30.59 -2.77 25.13
C LYS A 54 30.01 -3.63 24.00
N TRP A 55 28.73 -3.47 23.67
CA TRP A 55 28.00 -4.37 22.76
C TRP A 55 27.50 -3.67 21.49
N LYS A 56 27.89 -2.41 21.30
CA LYS A 56 27.57 -1.62 20.12
C LYS A 56 28.25 -2.23 18.88
N PRO A 57 27.48 -2.69 17.87
CA PRO A 57 28.07 -3.25 16.66
C PRO A 57 28.88 -2.20 15.88
N SER A 58 29.92 -2.64 15.20
CA SER A 58 30.71 -1.78 14.31
C SER A 58 29.94 -1.45 13.03
N VAL A 59 30.35 -0.38 12.33
CA VAL A 59 29.79 -0.05 11.00
C VAL A 59 30.03 -1.17 9.99
N SER A 60 31.16 -1.88 10.07
CA SER A 60 31.44 -3.02 9.20
C SER A 60 30.43 -4.14 9.37
N TRP A 61 29.90 -4.35 10.58
CA TRP A 61 28.87 -5.36 10.84
C TRP A 61 27.59 -5.07 10.04
N PHE A 62 27.13 -3.81 10.03
CA PHE A 62 25.94 -3.39 9.26
C PHE A 62 26.15 -3.39 7.75
N LYS A 63 27.40 -3.23 7.29
CA LYS A 63 27.75 -3.25 5.85
C LYS A 63 28.08 -4.64 5.32
N THR A 64 28.13 -5.65 6.18
CA THR A 64 28.36 -7.03 5.76
C THR A 64 27.01 -7.65 5.39
N PRO A 65 26.80 -8.08 4.13
CA PRO A 65 25.58 -8.76 3.73
C PRO A 65 25.57 -10.18 4.32
N ASN A 66 25.22 -10.30 5.60
CA ASN A 66 25.09 -11.58 6.28
C ASN A 66 23.66 -12.10 6.05
N LEU A 67 23.49 -12.94 5.03
CA LEU A 67 22.26 -13.70 4.82
C LEU A 67 22.34 -14.99 5.64
N VAL A 68 21.91 -14.94 6.90
CA VAL A 68 21.64 -16.16 7.69
C VAL A 68 20.17 -16.14 8.11
N SER A 69 19.45 -17.13 7.58
CA SER A 69 18.09 -17.60 7.90
C SER A 69 17.34 -16.86 9.02
N ILE A 70 16.44 -15.95 8.65
CA ILE A 70 15.31 -15.47 9.50
C ILE A 70 13.99 -15.93 8.86
N ILE A 71 13.95 -17.16 8.34
CA ILE A 71 12.70 -17.79 7.91
C ILE A 71 12.58 -19.04 8.77
N SER A 72 11.82 -18.93 9.87
CA SER A 72 11.88 -19.87 10.99
C SER A 72 11.32 -21.25 10.64
N CYS A 73 11.99 -22.28 11.14
CA CYS A 73 11.55 -23.68 11.13
C CYS A 73 10.35 -23.85 12.07
N GLN A 74 9.35 -24.62 11.63
CA GLN A 74 8.39 -25.24 12.52
C GLN A 74 8.49 -26.74 12.26
N ASP A 75 9.11 -27.47 13.19
CA ASP A 75 9.21 -28.93 13.13
C ASP A 75 7.81 -29.53 13.26
N TYR A 76 7.38 -30.32 12.28
CA TYR A 76 6.15 -31.11 12.36
C TYR A 76 6.48 -32.58 12.53
N SER A 77 5.88 -33.19 13.56
CA SER A 77 6.08 -34.59 13.93
C SER A 77 5.48 -35.57 12.92
N GLU A 78 6.20 -36.66 12.75
CA GLU A 78 5.90 -37.92 12.06
C GLU A 78 4.41 -38.34 12.19
N ASN A 79 3.61 -38.09 11.14
CA ASN A 79 2.43 -38.88 10.70
C ASN A 79 1.57 -38.17 9.63
N CYS A 80 2.09 -37.15 8.93
CA CYS A 80 1.41 -36.64 7.74
C CYS A 80 1.65 -37.60 6.57
N HIS A 81 0.65 -38.44 6.26
CA HIS A 81 0.55 -39.03 4.92
C HIS A 81 0.60 -37.89 3.89
N SER A 82 1.75 -37.75 3.23
CA SER A 82 2.01 -36.79 2.17
C SER A 82 1.06 -37.05 1.01
N ASN A 83 -0.08 -36.34 0.98
CA ASN A 83 -1.01 -36.42 -0.12
C ASN A 83 -1.16 -35.01 -0.73
N PRO A 84 -0.29 -34.63 -1.69
CA PRO A 84 -0.20 -33.28 -2.25
C PRO A 84 -1.33 -32.99 -3.27
N SER A 85 -2.57 -33.42 -2.98
CA SER A 85 -3.55 -33.74 -4.00
C SER A 85 -4.89 -33.03 -3.87
N ARG A 86 -5.05 -31.98 -3.06
CA ARG A 86 -6.41 -31.46 -2.80
C ARG A 86 -6.50 -29.93 -2.96
N GLY A 87 -7.54 -29.50 -3.66
CA GLY A 87 -7.85 -28.11 -4.03
C GLY A 87 -8.49 -27.38 -2.87
N ILE A 88 -9.60 -26.67 -3.04
CA ILE A 88 -10.36 -26.17 -1.89
C ILE A 88 -11.41 -27.26 -1.49
N PRO A 89 -11.46 -27.78 -0.26
CA PRO A 89 -12.53 -28.65 0.20
C PRO A 89 -13.86 -27.91 0.29
N SER A 90 -14.93 -28.55 -0.17
CA SER A 90 -16.30 -28.03 -0.18
C SER A 90 -16.89 -27.76 1.21
N THR A 91 -16.34 -28.35 2.28
CA THR A 91 -16.91 -28.23 3.63
C THR A 91 -16.49 -26.99 4.41
N ASN A 92 -15.25 -26.49 4.20
CA ASN A 92 -14.69 -25.37 4.98
C ASN A 92 -14.13 -24.22 4.13
N ALA A 93 -14.22 -24.32 2.79
CA ALA A 93 -13.79 -23.30 1.82
C ALA A 93 -12.38 -22.71 2.12
N LYS A 94 -11.41 -23.56 2.46
CA LYS A 94 -10.02 -23.17 2.76
C LYS A 94 -8.97 -24.04 2.10
N LEU A 95 -7.73 -23.59 1.97
CA LEU A 95 -6.60 -24.45 1.60
C LEU A 95 -6.39 -25.59 2.61
N TRP A 96 -5.86 -26.73 2.15
CA TRP A 96 -5.56 -27.87 3.03
C TRP A 96 -4.34 -27.56 3.90
N LEU A 97 -4.45 -27.91 5.19
CA LEU A 97 -3.33 -27.76 6.12
C LEU A 97 -2.10 -28.58 5.71
N THR A 98 -2.31 -29.74 5.09
CA THR A 98 -1.23 -30.59 4.55
C THR A 98 -0.47 -29.88 3.42
N ASP A 99 -1.17 -29.14 2.58
CA ASP A 99 -0.60 -28.44 1.44
C ASP A 99 0.15 -27.19 1.91
N ILE A 100 -0.42 -26.47 2.88
CA ILE A 100 0.26 -25.37 3.57
C ILE A 100 1.55 -25.88 4.23
N ALA A 101 1.52 -27.01 4.95
CA ALA A 101 2.69 -27.59 5.59
C ALA A 101 3.77 -27.99 4.57
N HIS A 102 3.37 -28.68 3.49
CA HIS A 102 4.29 -29.04 2.40
C HIS A 102 4.92 -27.80 1.76
N GLN A 103 4.12 -26.77 1.50
CA GLN A 103 4.59 -25.51 0.92
C GLN A 103 5.65 -24.85 1.82
N HIS A 104 5.40 -24.76 3.14
CA HIS A 104 6.38 -24.19 4.07
C HIS A 104 7.68 -24.98 4.09
N LEU A 105 7.61 -26.31 4.14
CA LEU A 105 8.78 -27.18 4.10
C LEU A 105 9.57 -26.99 2.81
N ALA A 106 8.91 -27.00 1.64
CA ALA A 106 9.54 -26.80 0.35
C ALA A 106 10.24 -25.43 0.27
N ILE A 107 9.53 -24.36 0.62
CA ILE A 107 10.06 -23.00 0.63
C ILE A 107 11.25 -22.86 1.59
N GLN A 108 11.19 -23.52 2.76
CA GLN A 108 12.30 -23.54 3.71
C GLN A 108 13.55 -24.21 3.12
N PHE A 109 13.41 -25.35 2.43
CA PHE A 109 14.53 -25.98 1.73
C PHE A 109 15.11 -25.08 0.64
N PHE A 110 14.26 -24.41 -0.15
CA PHE A 110 14.71 -23.44 -1.15
C PHE A 110 15.50 -22.30 -0.53
N PHE A 111 15.00 -21.70 0.56
CA PHE A 111 15.69 -20.60 1.24
C PHE A 111 16.94 -21.05 1.99
N LEU A 112 16.98 -22.28 2.49
CA LEU A 112 18.19 -22.86 3.09
C LEU A 112 19.30 -22.96 2.03
N ILE A 113 19.00 -23.50 0.84
CA ILE A 113 19.96 -23.57 -0.26
C ILE A 113 20.38 -22.17 -0.71
N ALA A 114 19.41 -21.27 -0.92
CA ALA A 114 19.68 -19.90 -1.34
C ALA A 114 20.53 -19.11 -0.32
N GLY A 115 20.36 -19.37 0.98
CA GLY A 115 21.15 -18.76 2.05
C GLY A 115 22.64 -19.12 2.01
N HIS A 116 23.02 -20.22 1.34
CA HIS A 116 24.41 -20.66 1.19
C HIS A 116 25.07 -20.23 -0.13
N MET A 117 24.40 -19.41 -0.94
CA MET A 117 24.94 -18.94 -2.22
C MET A 117 26.05 -17.90 -2.07
N TYR A 118 25.97 -17.06 -1.04
CA TYR A 118 26.83 -15.88 -0.90
C TYR A 118 28.04 -16.16 0.00
N ARG A 119 29.19 -15.60 -0.38
CA ARG A 119 30.47 -15.82 0.29
C ARG A 119 30.45 -15.21 1.68
N THR A 120 30.86 -16.01 2.67
CA THR A 120 31.05 -15.60 4.06
C THR A 120 32.52 -15.77 4.47
N ASN A 121 32.82 -15.70 5.78
CA ASN A 121 34.15 -15.93 6.34
C ASN A 121 34.71 -17.33 6.04
N PHE A 122 33.88 -18.28 5.59
CA PHE A 122 34.30 -19.62 5.19
C PHE A 122 34.95 -19.69 3.79
N GLY A 123 35.00 -18.57 3.06
CA GLY A 123 35.68 -18.49 1.75
C GLY A 123 34.95 -19.15 0.58
N ILE A 124 33.86 -19.88 0.83
CA ILE A 124 33.03 -20.55 -0.17
C ILE A 124 31.80 -19.68 -0.49
N GLY A 125 31.44 -19.58 -1.78
CA GLY A 125 30.28 -18.83 -2.28
C GLY A 125 30.63 -17.64 -3.18
N HIS A 126 29.61 -16.89 -3.58
CA HIS A 126 29.73 -15.74 -4.50
C HIS A 126 29.80 -14.38 -3.78
N SER A 127 30.61 -13.47 -4.29
CA SER A 127 30.58 -12.05 -3.92
C SER A 127 29.50 -11.34 -4.74
N ILE A 128 28.53 -10.69 -4.07
CA ILE A 128 27.47 -9.90 -4.75
C ILE A 128 28.10 -8.80 -5.61
N LYS A 129 29.18 -8.18 -5.13
CA LYS A 129 29.90 -7.15 -5.86
C LYS A 129 30.45 -7.68 -7.18
N ASP A 130 31.12 -8.83 -7.15
CA ASP A 130 31.73 -9.44 -8.33
C ASP A 130 30.66 -9.86 -9.34
N LEU A 131 29.54 -10.42 -8.86
CA LEU A 131 28.39 -10.78 -9.70
C LEU A 131 27.81 -9.56 -10.43
N LEU A 132 27.61 -8.44 -9.73
CA LEU A 132 27.09 -7.21 -10.31
C LEU A 132 28.08 -6.59 -11.31
N GLU A 133 29.38 -6.57 -10.99
CA GLU A 133 30.40 -6.01 -11.87
C GLU A 133 30.63 -6.85 -13.14
N ALA A 134 30.46 -8.17 -13.05
CA ALA A 134 30.54 -9.09 -14.18
C ALA A 134 29.29 -9.06 -15.08
N HIS A 135 28.14 -8.60 -14.56
CA HIS A 135 26.90 -8.53 -15.32
C HIS A 135 26.87 -7.32 -16.26
N ILE A 136 27.37 -7.54 -17.48
CA ILE A 136 27.39 -6.55 -18.56
C ILE A 136 26.47 -7.05 -19.68
N PRO A 137 25.52 -6.22 -20.15
CA PRO A 137 24.56 -6.62 -21.18
C PRO A 137 25.29 -6.96 -22.50
N PRO A 138 24.95 -8.08 -23.16
CA PRO A 138 25.68 -8.55 -24.35
C PRO A 138 25.58 -7.58 -25.54
N GLY A 139 24.53 -6.76 -25.59
CA GLY A 139 24.28 -5.83 -26.69
C GLY A 139 24.85 -4.42 -26.53
N GLY A 140 25.50 -4.08 -25.40
CA GLY A 140 26.11 -2.76 -25.14
C GLY A 140 25.15 -1.54 -25.14
N ARG A 141 23.86 -1.74 -25.42
CA ARG A 141 22.82 -0.70 -25.52
C ARG A 141 22.19 -0.27 -24.19
N LEU A 142 22.54 -0.95 -23.10
CA LEU A 142 22.05 -0.70 -21.74
C LEU A 142 23.21 -0.29 -20.81
N GLY A 143 24.14 0.49 -21.38
CA GLY A 143 25.26 1.04 -20.65
C GLY A 143 26.34 0.05 -20.23
N ARG A 144 27.11 0.46 -19.22
CA ARG A 144 28.28 -0.28 -18.70
C ARG A 144 27.93 -1.32 -17.62
N GLY A 145 26.67 -1.76 -17.54
CA GLY A 145 26.19 -2.79 -16.60
C GLY A 145 26.03 -2.31 -15.16
N HIS A 146 25.98 -3.23 -14.19
CA HIS A 146 25.70 -2.92 -12.77
C HIS A 146 26.91 -2.43 -11.94
N LYS A 147 27.92 -1.84 -12.60
CA LYS A 147 29.15 -1.38 -11.93
C LYS A 147 28.84 -0.31 -10.88
N GLY A 148 29.37 -0.50 -9.67
CA GLY A 148 29.18 0.41 -8.54
C GLY A 148 27.80 0.32 -7.85
N LEU A 149 26.87 -0.51 -8.35
CA LEU A 149 25.54 -0.67 -7.77
C LEU A 149 25.61 -1.29 -6.36
N TYR A 150 26.50 -2.25 -6.14
CA TYR A 150 26.74 -2.84 -4.81
C TYR A 150 27.07 -1.75 -3.78
N ASP A 151 28.05 -0.90 -4.09
CA ASP A 151 28.48 0.16 -3.19
C ASP A 151 27.37 1.19 -3.02
N THR A 152 26.57 1.49 -4.06
CA THR A 152 25.36 2.33 -3.97
C THR A 152 24.36 1.80 -2.95
N ILE A 153 23.93 0.54 -3.09
CA ILE A 153 22.98 -0.10 -2.19
C ILE A 153 23.55 -0.18 -0.77
N ASN A 154 24.78 -0.68 -0.61
CA ASN A 154 25.35 -1.01 0.70
C ASN A 154 25.69 0.22 1.55
N ASN A 155 25.93 1.38 0.93
CA ASN A 155 26.24 2.61 1.65
C ASN A 155 25.05 3.56 1.84
N SER A 156 23.91 3.32 1.18
CA SER A 156 22.72 4.18 1.27
C SER A 156 21.59 3.47 2.01
N ILE A 157 21.25 3.96 3.20
CA ILE A 157 20.09 3.46 3.96
C ILE A 157 18.80 3.86 3.24
N HIS A 158 18.77 5.04 2.61
CA HIS A 158 17.62 5.50 1.86
C HIS A 158 17.34 4.60 0.64
N PHE A 159 18.38 4.19 -0.09
CA PHE A 159 18.21 3.25 -1.19
C PHE A 159 17.73 1.87 -0.72
N GLN A 160 18.29 1.34 0.38
CA GLN A 160 17.85 0.08 0.97
C GLN A 160 16.39 0.14 1.44
N LEU A 161 16.01 1.23 2.10
CA LEU A 161 14.64 1.45 2.57
C LEU A 161 13.66 1.57 1.40
N GLY A 162 14.02 2.31 0.36
CA GLY A 162 13.21 2.42 -0.86
C GLY A 162 12.96 1.06 -1.51
N LEU A 163 14.02 0.27 -1.74
CA LEU A 163 13.89 -1.08 -2.28
C LEU A 163 13.04 -2.00 -1.38
N THR A 164 13.29 -1.98 -0.08
CA THR A 164 12.57 -2.84 0.88
C THR A 164 11.08 -2.51 0.92
N LEU A 165 10.73 -1.21 0.94
CA LEU A 165 9.34 -0.77 0.92
C LEU A 165 8.66 -1.10 -0.42
N ALA A 166 9.36 -0.99 -1.55
CA ALA A 166 8.83 -1.36 -2.85
C ALA A 166 8.51 -2.86 -2.91
N SER A 167 9.46 -3.70 -2.49
CA SER A 167 9.26 -5.16 -2.41
C SER A 167 8.16 -5.54 -1.44
N LEU A 168 8.12 -4.92 -0.25
CA LEU A 168 7.09 -5.16 0.75
C LEU A 168 5.71 -4.70 0.27
N GLY A 169 5.61 -3.57 -0.45
CA GLY A 169 4.37 -3.10 -1.05
C GLY A 169 3.81 -4.08 -2.08
N VAL A 170 4.66 -4.62 -2.97
CA VAL A 170 4.26 -5.64 -3.96
C VAL A 170 3.77 -6.90 -3.27
N ILE A 171 4.51 -7.42 -2.28
CA ILE A 171 4.12 -8.63 -1.54
C ILE A 171 2.84 -8.39 -0.73
N THR A 172 2.66 -7.21 -0.14
CA THR A 172 1.44 -6.87 0.62
C THR A 172 0.21 -6.85 -0.29
N SER A 173 0.32 -6.30 -1.51
CA SER A 173 -0.78 -6.35 -2.47
C SER A 173 -1.04 -7.78 -2.93
N LEU A 174 0.01 -8.58 -3.16
CA LEU A 174 -0.11 -10.00 -3.51
C LEU A 174 -0.81 -10.80 -2.40
N VAL A 175 -0.51 -10.52 -1.12
CA VAL A 175 -1.20 -11.10 0.03
C VAL A 175 -2.70 -10.77 -0.03
N ALA A 176 -3.07 -9.52 -0.31
CA ALA A 176 -4.48 -9.15 -0.46
C ALA A 176 -5.17 -9.95 -1.59
N GLN A 177 -4.55 -9.99 -2.78
CA GLN A 177 -5.10 -10.68 -3.96
C GLN A 177 -5.24 -12.19 -3.75
N HIS A 178 -4.25 -12.83 -3.11
CA HIS A 178 -4.29 -14.27 -2.88
C HIS A 178 -5.19 -14.65 -1.70
N MET A 179 -5.26 -13.84 -0.64
CA MET A 179 -6.08 -14.19 0.53
C MET A 179 -7.58 -14.21 0.25
N TYR A 180 -8.07 -13.37 -0.66
CA TYR A 180 -9.50 -13.39 -1.01
C TYR A 180 -9.85 -14.51 -2.00
N SER A 181 -8.96 -14.81 -2.96
CA SER A 181 -9.20 -15.81 -4.01
C SER A 181 -8.82 -17.24 -3.60
N LEU A 182 -7.82 -17.39 -2.73
CA LEU A 182 -7.34 -18.65 -2.17
C LEU A 182 -7.34 -18.58 -0.62
N PRO A 183 -8.52 -18.67 0.02
CA PRO A 183 -8.65 -18.53 1.46
C PRO A 183 -7.81 -19.57 2.22
N ALA A 184 -6.86 -19.13 3.05
CA ALA A 184 -5.99 -20.03 3.82
C ALA A 184 -6.59 -20.46 5.17
N TYR A 185 -7.56 -19.69 5.69
CA TYR A 185 -8.12 -19.89 7.03
C TYR A 185 -9.52 -20.51 6.97
N ALA A 186 -9.82 -21.38 7.93
CA ALA A 186 -11.11 -22.07 7.97
C ALA A 186 -12.26 -21.06 8.15
N PHE A 187 -13.33 -21.25 7.36
CA PHE A 187 -14.57 -20.46 7.41
C PHE A 187 -14.42 -18.96 7.07
N ILE A 188 -13.23 -18.49 6.69
CA ILE A 188 -13.04 -17.05 6.41
C ILE A 188 -13.78 -16.61 5.15
N ALA A 189 -13.96 -17.50 4.16
CA ALA A 189 -14.74 -17.23 2.95
C ALA A 189 -16.24 -17.03 3.21
N GLN A 190 -16.72 -17.44 4.39
CA GLN A 190 -18.11 -17.24 4.82
C GLN A 190 -18.28 -15.97 5.67
N ASP A 191 -17.17 -15.40 6.15
CA ASP A 191 -17.16 -14.14 6.90
C ASP A 191 -16.84 -12.98 5.94
N PHE A 192 -17.87 -12.55 5.22
CA PHE A 192 -17.75 -11.53 4.18
C PHE A 192 -17.19 -10.21 4.69
N THR A 193 -17.61 -9.77 5.88
CA THR A 193 -17.13 -8.51 6.47
C THR A 193 -15.65 -8.58 6.80
N THR A 194 -15.17 -9.69 7.37
CA THR A 194 -13.74 -9.90 7.63
C THR A 194 -12.93 -9.98 6.34
N GLN A 195 -13.42 -10.69 5.32
CA GLN A 195 -12.71 -10.81 4.03
C GLN A 195 -12.58 -9.44 3.34
N ALA A 196 -13.67 -8.66 3.31
CA ALA A 196 -13.68 -7.30 2.79
C ALA A 196 -12.70 -6.40 3.57
N ALA A 197 -12.75 -6.43 4.90
CA ALA A 197 -11.86 -5.66 5.75
C ALA A 197 -10.38 -6.02 5.53
N LEU A 198 -10.04 -7.30 5.44
CA LEU A 198 -8.65 -7.76 5.22
C LEU A 198 -8.13 -7.37 3.84
N TYR A 199 -8.93 -7.52 2.78
CA TYR A 199 -8.54 -7.10 1.43
C TYR A 199 -8.28 -5.60 1.39
N THR A 200 -9.24 -4.80 1.85
CA THR A 200 -9.10 -3.34 1.90
C THR A 200 -7.91 -2.92 2.75
N HIS A 201 -7.75 -3.49 3.94
CA HIS A 201 -6.64 -3.18 4.85
C HIS A 201 -5.27 -3.39 4.17
N HIS A 202 -5.04 -4.57 3.59
CA HIS A 202 -3.77 -4.88 2.96
C HIS A 202 -3.54 -4.03 1.69
N GLN A 203 -4.56 -3.69 0.91
CA GLN A 203 -4.39 -2.80 -0.24
C GLN A 203 -4.03 -1.37 0.15
N TYR A 204 -4.65 -0.81 1.19
CA TYR A 204 -4.25 0.51 1.71
C TYR A 204 -2.82 0.48 2.27
N ILE A 205 -2.43 -0.58 2.96
CA ILE A 205 -1.06 -0.75 3.45
C ILE A 205 -0.08 -0.90 2.29
N ALA A 206 -0.40 -1.70 1.27
CA ALA A 206 0.43 -1.88 0.08
C ALA A 206 0.67 -0.56 -0.63
N ARG A 207 -0.38 0.26 -0.78
CA ARG A 207 -0.28 1.62 -1.30
C ARG A 207 0.64 2.49 -0.45
N ILE A 208 0.49 2.49 0.88
CA ILE A 208 1.37 3.25 1.78
C ILE A 208 2.84 2.84 1.60
N HIS A 209 3.12 1.54 1.48
CA HIS A 209 4.47 1.04 1.26
C HIS A 209 5.03 1.47 -0.11
N HIS A 210 4.22 1.35 -1.17
CA HIS A 210 4.59 1.75 -2.52
C HIS A 210 4.86 3.26 -2.61
N ASP A 211 3.94 4.11 -2.16
CA ASP A 211 4.12 5.57 -2.22
C ASP A 211 5.34 5.99 -1.37
N ARG A 212 5.53 5.36 -0.20
CA ARG A 212 6.71 5.58 0.65
C ARG A 212 8.00 5.01 0.09
N SER A 213 8.02 4.10 -0.88
CA SER A 213 9.29 3.64 -1.47
C SER A 213 9.97 4.71 -2.31
N PHE A 214 9.20 5.66 -2.83
CA PHE A 214 9.72 6.77 -3.63
C PHE A 214 10.32 7.89 -2.78
N PHE A 215 9.85 8.11 -1.54
CA PHE A 215 10.43 9.13 -0.64
C PHE A 215 11.94 8.91 -0.34
N PRO A 216 12.39 7.73 0.12
CA PRO A 216 13.82 7.45 0.30
C PRO A 216 14.59 7.50 -1.02
N THR A 217 13.95 7.11 -2.12
CA THR A 217 14.55 7.14 -3.46
C THR A 217 14.85 8.58 -3.90
N GLU A 218 13.87 9.48 -3.75
CA GLU A 218 14.03 10.91 -3.98
C GLU A 218 15.12 11.52 -3.10
N LEU A 219 15.15 11.14 -1.81
CA LEU A 219 16.14 11.61 -0.85
C LEU A 219 17.56 11.13 -1.19
N TYR A 220 17.69 9.89 -1.67
CA TYR A 220 18.93 9.35 -2.22
C TYR A 220 19.40 10.17 -3.42
N PHE A 221 18.51 10.45 -4.39
CA PHE A 221 18.82 11.28 -5.56
C PHE A 221 19.28 12.68 -5.16
N LEU A 222 18.66 13.26 -4.14
CA LEU A 222 18.93 14.62 -3.66
C LEU A 222 20.25 14.74 -2.87
N LEU A 223 20.44 13.90 -1.85
CA LEU A 223 21.48 14.08 -0.82
C LEU A 223 22.74 13.27 -1.08
N GLU A 224 22.61 12.08 -1.68
CA GLU A 224 23.68 11.07 -1.65
C GLU A 224 24.38 10.88 -3.00
N ILE A 225 23.78 11.35 -4.10
CA ILE A 225 24.46 11.41 -5.41
C ILE A 225 25.46 12.57 -5.40
N THR A 226 26.65 12.32 -4.85
CA THR A 226 27.77 13.28 -4.94
C THR A 226 28.47 13.14 -6.29
N ILE A 227 28.57 14.26 -7.02
CA ILE A 227 29.30 14.38 -8.32
C ILE A 227 30.77 13.95 -8.20
N ARG A 228 31.32 13.92 -6.98
CA ARG A 228 32.75 13.69 -6.71
C ARG A 228 33.22 12.23 -6.91
N ASN A 229 32.32 11.25 -7.04
CA ASN A 229 32.66 9.85 -7.35
C ASN A 229 32.13 9.44 -8.74
N ARG A 230 32.85 9.81 -9.81
CA ARG A 230 32.51 9.52 -11.22
C ARG A 230 32.20 8.04 -11.52
N MET A 231 32.66 7.10 -10.68
CA MET A 231 32.44 5.67 -10.89
C MET A 231 31.08 5.14 -10.38
N ARG A 232 30.39 5.81 -9.44
CA ARG A 232 29.06 5.38 -8.91
C ARG A 232 27.87 5.96 -9.69
N ILE A 233 28.13 6.98 -10.52
CA ILE A 233 27.14 7.75 -11.28
C ILE A 233 26.70 7.00 -12.56
N MET A 234 27.48 6.03 -13.01
CA MET A 234 27.40 5.51 -14.37
C MET A 234 26.14 4.69 -14.69
N TYR A 235 25.54 4.02 -13.70
CA TYR A 235 24.28 3.27 -13.90
C TYR A 235 23.05 4.20 -14.03
N TRP A 236 23.01 5.27 -13.24
CA TRP A 236 21.86 6.17 -13.18
C TRP A 236 21.93 7.34 -14.17
N GLN A 237 23.13 7.66 -14.67
CA GLN A 237 23.31 8.78 -15.58
C GLN A 237 22.47 8.62 -16.86
N GLU A 238 22.40 7.41 -17.43
CA GLU A 238 21.61 7.15 -18.64
C GLU A 238 20.10 7.39 -18.42
N TRP A 239 19.59 7.03 -17.23
CA TRP A 239 18.20 7.30 -16.86
C TRP A 239 17.93 8.80 -16.67
N LEU A 240 18.87 9.51 -16.03
CA LEU A 240 18.77 10.94 -15.80
C LEU A 240 18.92 11.76 -17.09
N ASP A 241 19.75 11.30 -18.04
CA ASP A 241 19.97 11.92 -19.34
C ASP A 241 18.74 11.80 -20.27
N HIS A 242 17.85 10.84 -19.98
CA HIS A 242 16.62 10.60 -20.73
C HIS A 242 15.35 10.77 -19.88
N LYS A 243 15.43 11.48 -18.75
CA LYS A 243 14.30 11.62 -17.82
C LYS A 243 13.07 12.25 -18.45
N GLU A 244 13.24 13.21 -19.37
CA GLU A 244 12.15 13.87 -20.09
C GLU A 244 11.40 12.89 -20.99
N ALA A 245 12.08 11.91 -21.57
CA ALA A 245 11.45 10.86 -22.35
C ALA A 245 10.59 9.96 -21.44
N ILE A 246 11.11 9.53 -20.29
CA ILE A 246 10.36 8.70 -19.33
C ILE A 246 9.10 9.43 -18.84
N ILE A 247 9.25 10.68 -18.40
CA ILE A 247 8.15 11.50 -17.88
C ILE A 247 7.10 11.76 -18.98
N SER A 248 7.52 12.08 -20.21
CA SER A 248 6.59 12.35 -21.30
C SER A 248 5.80 11.11 -21.73
N HIS A 249 6.39 9.92 -21.74
CA HIS A 249 5.67 8.67 -22.04
C HIS A 249 4.68 8.28 -20.93
N LEU A 250 5.06 8.43 -19.66
CA LEU A 250 4.15 8.22 -18.54
C LEU A 250 2.98 9.22 -18.56
N SER A 251 3.25 10.48 -18.92
CA SER A 251 2.23 11.51 -19.12
C SER A 251 1.28 11.14 -20.27
N TRP A 252 1.82 10.74 -21.42
CA TRP A 252 1.02 10.29 -22.56
C TRP A 252 0.13 9.10 -22.19
N ALA A 253 0.67 8.08 -21.53
CA ALA A 253 -0.10 6.91 -21.11
C ALA A 253 -1.22 7.29 -20.13
N SER A 254 -0.94 8.17 -19.16
CA SER A 254 -1.94 8.65 -18.20
C SER A 254 -3.06 9.45 -18.89
N LEU A 255 -2.70 10.36 -19.81
CA LEU A 255 -3.68 11.12 -20.59
C LEU A 255 -4.51 10.22 -21.52
N PHE A 256 -3.86 9.27 -22.20
CA PHE A 256 -4.52 8.31 -23.07
C PHE A 256 -5.55 7.49 -22.27
N LEU A 257 -5.14 6.89 -21.16
CA LEU A 257 -6.04 6.13 -20.29
C LEU A 257 -7.16 7.03 -19.74
N GLY A 258 -6.85 8.26 -19.32
CA GLY A 258 -7.80 9.22 -18.77
C GLY A 258 -8.90 9.59 -19.76
N PHE A 259 -8.51 10.06 -20.95
CA PHE A 259 -9.47 10.48 -21.98
C PHE A 259 -10.39 9.35 -22.42
N HIS A 260 -9.86 8.13 -22.63
CA HIS A 260 -10.67 7.02 -23.12
C HIS A 260 -11.52 6.39 -22.02
N THR A 261 -10.96 6.17 -20.82
CA THR A 261 -11.71 5.52 -19.73
C THR A 261 -12.86 6.41 -19.27
N LEU A 262 -12.58 7.70 -18.98
CA LEU A 262 -13.62 8.64 -18.58
C LEU A 262 -14.58 8.91 -19.74
N GLY A 263 -14.08 9.03 -20.97
CA GLY A 263 -14.92 9.22 -22.15
C GLY A 263 -15.94 8.10 -22.35
N LEU A 264 -15.53 6.84 -22.16
CA LEU A 264 -16.43 5.69 -22.23
C LEU A 264 -17.46 5.68 -21.10
N TYR A 265 -17.04 5.98 -19.86
CA TYR A 265 -17.96 6.10 -18.73
C TYR A 265 -19.04 7.17 -18.99
N VAL A 266 -18.62 8.38 -19.41
CA VAL A 266 -19.54 9.49 -19.71
C VAL A 266 -20.45 9.16 -20.89
N HIS A 267 -19.92 8.56 -21.97
CA HIS A 267 -20.74 8.08 -23.08
C HIS A 267 -21.82 7.12 -22.60
N ASN A 268 -21.45 6.12 -21.79
CA ASN A 268 -22.36 5.11 -21.29
C ASN A 268 -23.43 5.68 -20.34
N ASP A 269 -23.08 6.66 -19.51
CA ASP A 269 -24.04 7.40 -18.68
C ASP A 269 -25.04 8.17 -19.55
N VAL A 270 -24.58 8.88 -20.59
CA VAL A 270 -25.47 9.66 -21.48
C VAL A 270 -26.42 8.74 -22.25
N MET A 271 -25.93 7.62 -22.77
CA MET A 271 -26.78 6.66 -23.48
C MET A 271 -27.86 6.06 -22.58
N LEU A 272 -27.55 5.80 -21.31
CA LEU A 272 -28.54 5.35 -20.34
C LEU A 272 -29.54 6.45 -19.97
N ALA A 273 -29.06 7.67 -19.75
CA ALA A 273 -29.92 8.81 -19.43
C ALA A 273 -30.93 9.10 -20.54
N PHE A 274 -30.58 8.84 -21.80
CA PHE A 274 -31.49 8.95 -22.95
C PHE A 274 -32.38 7.73 -23.18
N GLY A 275 -32.30 6.71 -22.33
CA GLY A 275 -33.14 5.51 -22.45
C GLY A 275 -32.74 4.58 -23.61
N THR A 276 -31.51 4.68 -24.09
CA THR A 276 -30.96 3.84 -25.18
C THR A 276 -29.74 3.04 -24.69
N PRO A 277 -29.90 2.12 -23.72
CA PRO A 277 -28.80 1.33 -23.16
C PRO A 277 -28.06 0.48 -24.20
N GLU A 278 -28.73 0.06 -25.27
CA GLU A 278 -28.16 -0.72 -26.36
C GLU A 278 -27.07 0.03 -27.16
N LYS A 279 -27.00 1.37 -27.01
CA LYS A 279 -25.98 2.23 -27.64
C LYS A 279 -24.74 2.45 -26.78
N GLN A 280 -24.67 1.83 -25.61
CA GLN A 280 -23.46 1.82 -24.80
C GLN A 280 -22.31 1.16 -25.55
N ILE A 281 -21.09 1.64 -25.30
CA ILE A 281 -19.88 0.99 -25.78
C ILE A 281 -19.45 0.02 -24.69
N LEU A 282 -19.62 -1.26 -25.00
CA LEU A 282 -19.37 -2.38 -24.09
C LEU A 282 -18.25 -3.22 -24.68
N ILE A 283 -17.11 -3.28 -23.97
CA ILE A 283 -15.91 -3.98 -24.43
C ILE A 283 -15.65 -5.16 -23.50
N GLU A 284 -15.53 -6.36 -24.08
CA GLU A 284 -15.23 -7.57 -23.32
C GLU A 284 -13.73 -7.67 -22.99
N PRO A 285 -13.35 -8.07 -21.76
CA PRO A 285 -11.96 -8.26 -21.37
C PRO A 285 -11.42 -9.62 -21.87
N ILE A 286 -11.40 -9.83 -23.19
CA ILE A 286 -11.06 -11.12 -23.82
C ILE A 286 -9.70 -11.69 -23.39
N PHE A 287 -8.72 -10.83 -23.12
CA PHE A 287 -7.39 -11.27 -22.68
C PHE A 287 -7.42 -11.85 -21.27
N ALA A 288 -8.19 -11.26 -20.36
CA ALA A 288 -8.33 -11.77 -19.01
C ALA A 288 -9.20 -13.03 -18.98
N GLN A 289 -10.25 -13.11 -19.80
CA GLN A 289 -11.06 -14.32 -19.99
C GLN A 289 -10.23 -15.46 -20.59
N TRP A 290 -9.29 -15.15 -21.49
CA TRP A 290 -8.33 -16.12 -22.02
C TRP A 290 -7.40 -16.65 -20.93
N ILE A 291 -6.93 -15.81 -19.99
CA ILE A 291 -6.15 -16.28 -18.83
C ILE A 291 -6.99 -17.22 -17.95
N GLN A 292 -8.26 -16.88 -17.69
CA GLN A 292 -9.17 -17.75 -16.93
C GLN A 292 -9.35 -19.11 -17.61
N SER A 293 -9.57 -19.12 -18.93
CA SER A 293 -9.72 -20.38 -19.68
C SER A 293 -8.42 -21.18 -19.72
N ALA A 294 -7.25 -20.53 -19.82
CA ALA A 294 -5.96 -21.19 -19.73
C ALA A 294 -5.73 -21.89 -18.37
N HIS A 295 -6.21 -21.29 -17.27
CA HIS A 295 -6.15 -21.90 -15.94
C HIS A 295 -7.22 -22.98 -15.68
N ALA A 296 -8.32 -22.97 -16.45
CA ALA A 296 -9.37 -23.99 -16.40
C ALA A 296 -9.17 -25.13 -17.42
N PHE A 297 -8.07 -25.10 -18.19
CA PHE A 297 -7.82 -26.07 -19.24
C PHE A 297 -7.20 -27.36 -18.70
N ASN A 298 -7.79 -28.50 -19.06
CA ASN A 298 -7.29 -29.82 -18.67
C ASN A 298 -6.13 -30.26 -19.58
N ALA A 299 -4.90 -29.89 -19.20
CA ALA A 299 -3.70 -30.09 -20.03
C ALA A 299 -2.76 -31.23 -19.60
N GLY A 300 -3.12 -32.10 -18.64
CA GLY A 300 -2.18 -33.14 -18.21
C GLY A 300 -2.65 -34.07 -17.08
N GLN A 301 -1.72 -34.91 -16.60
CA GLN A 301 -1.93 -35.86 -15.49
C GLN A 301 -1.22 -35.42 -14.19
N SER A 302 -1.08 -34.11 -13.94
CA SER A 302 -0.42 -33.63 -12.73
C SER A 302 -1.31 -33.80 -11.48
N ILE A 303 -0.67 -34.05 -10.33
CA ILE A 303 -1.34 -34.48 -9.10
C ILE A 303 -2.27 -33.41 -8.52
N TRP A 304 -1.94 -32.12 -8.67
CA TRP A 304 -2.76 -31.00 -8.19
C TRP A 304 -3.91 -30.62 -9.13
N LEU A 305 -3.81 -30.99 -10.42
CA LEU A 305 -4.68 -30.47 -11.48
C LEU A 305 -6.16 -30.88 -11.33
N PRO A 306 -6.52 -32.13 -11.01
CA PRO A 306 -7.92 -32.51 -10.83
C PRO A 306 -8.64 -31.64 -9.79
N SER A 307 -7.98 -31.40 -8.66
CA SER A 307 -8.57 -30.63 -7.57
C SER A 307 -8.55 -29.13 -7.82
N TRP A 308 -7.55 -28.61 -8.56
CA TRP A 308 -7.54 -27.24 -9.06
C TRP A 308 -8.71 -26.99 -10.03
N LEU A 309 -8.90 -27.87 -11.01
CA LEU A 309 -9.99 -27.77 -11.98
C LEU A 309 -11.36 -27.82 -11.31
N ASN A 310 -11.53 -28.64 -10.27
CA ASN A 310 -12.76 -28.66 -9.48
C ASN A 310 -13.01 -27.30 -8.81
N ALA A 311 -11.98 -26.68 -8.23
CA ALA A 311 -12.13 -25.39 -7.54
C ALA A 311 -12.37 -24.22 -8.51
N VAL A 312 -11.65 -24.16 -9.64
CA VAL A 312 -11.79 -23.08 -10.64
C VAL A 312 -13.14 -23.12 -11.36
N ASN A 313 -13.72 -24.31 -11.55
CA ASN A 313 -15.04 -24.47 -12.17
C ASN A 313 -16.20 -24.37 -11.17
N GLU A 314 -15.94 -24.09 -9.89
CA GLU A 314 -16.96 -23.96 -8.86
C GLU A 314 -17.37 -22.49 -8.67
N ASN A 315 -18.62 -22.17 -9.00
CA ASN A 315 -19.16 -20.80 -8.91
C ASN A 315 -19.45 -20.30 -7.48
N SER A 316 -19.18 -21.12 -6.45
CA SER A 316 -19.47 -20.79 -5.05
C SER A 316 -18.32 -20.06 -4.34
N ASN A 317 -17.15 -20.00 -4.97
CA ASN A 317 -15.94 -19.42 -4.40
C ASN A 317 -15.48 -18.17 -5.18
N SER A 318 -14.40 -17.53 -4.70
CA SER A 318 -13.83 -16.31 -5.31
C SER A 318 -12.61 -16.57 -6.19
N LEU A 319 -12.30 -17.82 -6.53
CA LEU A 319 -11.18 -18.20 -7.38
C LEU A 319 -11.53 -17.95 -8.85
N PHE A 320 -10.90 -16.95 -9.46
CA PHE A 320 -11.19 -16.52 -10.84
C PHE A 320 -12.68 -16.22 -11.09
N LEU A 321 -13.23 -15.26 -10.32
CA LEU A 321 -14.57 -14.71 -10.55
C LEU A 321 -14.81 -14.39 -12.03
N THR A 322 -16.00 -14.69 -12.52
CA THR A 322 -16.40 -14.34 -13.89
C THR A 322 -16.27 -12.85 -14.11
N ILE A 323 -15.50 -12.46 -15.12
CA ILE A 323 -15.27 -11.05 -15.49
C ILE A 323 -16.06 -10.68 -16.74
N GLY A 324 -16.63 -9.50 -16.72
CA GLY A 324 -17.46 -8.95 -17.80
C GLY A 324 -17.09 -7.53 -18.20
N LEU A 325 -18.09 -6.84 -18.73
CA LEU A 325 -17.95 -5.53 -19.37
C LEU A 325 -17.57 -4.42 -18.39
N GLY A 326 -18.15 -4.44 -17.19
CA GLY A 326 -17.82 -3.49 -16.13
C GLY A 326 -16.39 -3.66 -15.60
N ASP A 327 -15.91 -4.91 -15.56
CA ASP A 327 -14.55 -5.23 -15.12
C ASP A 327 -13.50 -4.63 -16.07
N PHE A 328 -13.75 -4.66 -17.37
CA PHE A 328 -12.86 -4.01 -18.34
C PHE A 328 -12.61 -2.53 -18.02
N LEU A 329 -13.69 -1.76 -17.78
CA LEU A 329 -13.59 -0.32 -17.53
C LEU A 329 -12.94 0.01 -16.19
N VAL A 330 -13.27 -0.72 -15.12
CA VAL A 330 -12.64 -0.48 -13.81
C VAL A 330 -11.16 -0.84 -13.81
N HIS A 331 -10.74 -1.90 -14.52
CA HIS A 331 -9.31 -2.23 -14.65
C HIS A 331 -8.53 -1.14 -15.39
N HIS A 332 -9.14 -0.48 -16.40
CA HIS A 332 -8.53 0.68 -17.06
C HIS A 332 -8.49 1.92 -16.16
N ALA A 333 -9.49 2.11 -15.29
CA ALA A 333 -9.46 3.16 -14.27
C ALA A 333 -8.38 2.90 -13.20
N ILE A 334 -8.17 1.64 -12.79
CA ILE A 334 -7.07 1.23 -11.91
C ILE A 334 -5.73 1.48 -12.61
N ALA A 335 -5.61 1.10 -13.89
CA ALA A 335 -4.41 1.36 -14.68
C ALA A 335 -4.12 2.86 -14.78
N LEU A 336 -5.14 3.71 -15.01
CA LEU A 336 -5.02 5.16 -14.99
C LEU A 336 -4.46 5.65 -13.64
N GLY A 337 -5.04 5.19 -12.53
CA GLY A 337 -4.58 5.53 -11.18
C GLY A 337 -3.12 5.15 -10.96
N LEU A 338 -2.73 3.91 -11.28
CA LEU A 338 -1.37 3.42 -11.14
C LEU A 338 -0.36 4.19 -12.00
N HIS A 339 -0.69 4.47 -13.26
CA HIS A 339 0.20 5.22 -14.16
C HIS A 339 0.34 6.68 -13.72
N THR A 340 -0.76 7.31 -13.29
CA THR A 340 -0.75 8.71 -12.83
C THR A 340 0.03 8.85 -11.52
N THR A 341 -0.17 7.95 -10.55
CA THR A 341 0.60 7.93 -9.30
C THR A 341 2.09 7.68 -9.59
N THR A 342 2.41 6.73 -10.47
CA THR A 342 3.79 6.46 -10.89
C THR A 342 4.41 7.68 -11.59
N LEU A 343 3.67 8.36 -12.46
CA LEU A 343 4.12 9.60 -13.11
C LEU A 343 4.49 10.66 -12.08
N ILE A 344 3.63 10.91 -11.09
CA ILE A 344 3.86 11.93 -10.07
C ILE A 344 5.13 11.61 -9.26
N LEU A 345 5.25 10.37 -8.78
CA LEU A 345 6.39 9.93 -7.95
C LEU A 345 7.71 9.84 -8.75
N VAL A 346 7.69 9.29 -9.97
CA VAL A 346 8.88 9.20 -10.83
C VAL A 346 9.35 10.59 -11.24
N LYS A 347 8.43 11.49 -11.61
CA LYS A 347 8.78 12.88 -11.92
C LYS A 347 9.35 13.60 -10.69
N GLY A 348 8.77 13.38 -9.50
CA GLY A 348 9.31 13.87 -8.22
C GLY A 348 10.77 13.45 -8.00
N ALA A 349 11.08 12.17 -8.18
CA ALA A 349 12.43 11.61 -8.08
C ALA A 349 13.41 12.16 -9.11
N LEU A 350 13.03 12.19 -10.38
CA LEU A 350 13.94 12.60 -11.48
C LEU A 350 14.20 14.11 -11.51
N ASP A 351 13.27 14.93 -10.98
CA ASP A 351 13.41 16.39 -10.85
C ASP A 351 13.82 16.86 -9.45
N ALA A 352 14.14 15.93 -8.53
CA ALA A 352 14.52 16.26 -7.16
C ALA A 352 15.77 17.13 -7.09
N ARG A 353 16.78 16.84 -7.93
CA ARG A 353 18.05 17.60 -7.95
C ARG A 353 17.96 18.94 -8.65
N GLY A 354 17.06 19.06 -9.62
CA GLY A 354 16.92 20.24 -10.46
C GLY A 354 15.99 20.02 -11.65
N SER A 355 15.30 21.08 -12.02
CA SER A 355 14.48 21.17 -13.24
C SER A 355 14.88 22.42 -14.03
N LYS A 356 14.30 22.63 -15.22
CA LYS A 356 14.53 23.88 -15.96
C LYS A 356 14.06 25.13 -15.20
N LEU A 357 13.03 24.99 -14.36
CA LEU A 357 12.47 26.10 -13.60
C LEU A 357 13.34 26.46 -12.38
N ILE A 358 13.88 25.46 -11.68
CA ILE A 358 14.82 25.63 -10.56
C ILE A 358 15.98 24.63 -10.75
N PRO A 359 17.08 25.03 -11.40
CA PRO A 359 18.21 24.14 -11.69
C PRO A 359 18.99 23.70 -10.45
N ASP A 360 18.99 24.51 -9.40
CA ASP A 360 19.73 24.36 -8.14
C ASP A 360 18.85 23.80 -7.00
N LYS A 361 17.76 23.10 -7.33
CA LYS A 361 16.81 22.54 -6.35
C LYS A 361 17.46 21.70 -5.25
N LYS A 362 18.54 20.97 -5.58
CA LYS A 362 19.35 20.20 -4.63
C LYS A 362 19.84 21.01 -3.42
N ASP A 363 20.04 22.32 -3.58
CA ASP A 363 20.61 23.18 -2.54
C ASP A 363 19.56 23.61 -1.50
N PHE A 364 18.26 23.42 -1.79
CA PHE A 364 17.14 23.72 -0.90
C PHE A 364 16.71 22.55 0.00
N GLY A 365 17.17 21.33 -0.29
CA GLY A 365 16.75 20.14 0.44
C GLY A 365 15.46 19.50 -0.08
N TYR A 366 14.96 18.49 0.63
CA TYR A 366 13.85 17.65 0.18
C TYR A 366 12.47 18.32 0.30
N SER A 367 12.29 19.07 1.39
CA SER A 367 11.03 19.72 1.74
C SER A 367 11.27 21.20 1.98
N PHE A 368 10.71 22.02 1.09
CA PHE A 368 10.76 23.48 1.17
C PHE A 368 9.48 24.07 0.54
N PRO A 369 9.03 25.27 0.95
CA PRO A 369 7.71 25.79 0.55
C PRO A 369 7.55 26.09 -0.96
N CYS A 370 8.51 26.84 -1.50
CA CYS A 370 8.64 27.34 -2.87
C CYS A 370 9.97 28.12 -3.02
N ASP A 371 10.34 28.52 -4.24
CA ASP A 371 11.39 29.51 -4.56
C ASP A 371 10.74 30.87 -4.92
N GLY A 372 9.73 31.26 -4.14
CA GLY A 372 9.00 32.53 -4.29
C GLY A 372 8.05 32.63 -5.51
N PRO A 373 7.38 33.78 -5.66
CA PRO A 373 6.41 34.02 -6.74
C PRO A 373 7.04 34.39 -8.09
N GLY A 374 8.37 34.55 -8.15
CA GLY A 374 9.09 34.84 -9.38
C GLY A 374 8.98 33.71 -10.43
N ARG A 375 9.44 33.98 -11.65
CA ARG A 375 9.48 32.99 -12.77
C ARG A 375 8.10 32.39 -13.14
N GLY A 376 7.01 33.08 -12.81
CA GLY A 376 5.64 32.59 -13.03
C GLY A 376 5.02 31.84 -11.85
N GLY A 377 5.73 31.73 -10.73
CA GLY A 377 5.29 31.04 -9.50
C GLY A 377 5.91 29.65 -9.37
N THR A 378 6.39 29.33 -8.16
CA THR A 378 7.09 28.06 -7.87
C THR A 378 6.43 27.26 -6.74
N CYS A 379 5.10 27.37 -6.62
CA CYS A 379 4.31 26.58 -5.67
C CYS A 379 4.45 25.09 -5.95
N ASP A 380 4.44 24.27 -4.89
CA ASP A 380 4.43 22.81 -4.94
C ASP A 380 5.56 22.19 -5.81
N ILE A 381 6.76 22.77 -5.73
CA ILE A 381 7.89 22.42 -6.61
C ILE A 381 8.91 21.46 -5.99
N SER A 382 8.87 21.24 -4.67
CA SER A 382 9.80 20.35 -3.97
C SER A 382 9.49 18.87 -4.27
N ALA A 383 10.43 17.97 -3.99
CA ALA A 383 10.17 16.53 -4.14
C ALA A 383 9.12 16.04 -3.12
N TRP A 384 9.13 16.60 -1.91
CA TRP A 384 8.09 16.38 -0.90
C TRP A 384 6.68 16.74 -1.42
N ASP A 385 6.55 17.81 -2.22
CA ASP A 385 5.26 18.22 -2.79
C ASP A 385 4.74 17.21 -3.82
N ALA A 386 5.61 16.53 -4.57
CA ALA A 386 5.22 15.44 -5.45
C ALA A 386 4.70 14.22 -4.66
N PHE A 387 5.36 13.86 -3.55
CA PHE A 387 4.86 12.84 -2.63
C PHE A 387 3.48 13.21 -2.05
N TYR A 388 3.29 14.47 -1.65
CA TYR A 388 2.00 15.01 -1.20
C TYR A 388 0.90 14.86 -2.27
N LEU A 389 1.20 15.20 -3.52
CA LEU A 389 0.25 15.09 -4.64
C LEU A 389 -0.09 13.63 -4.99
N ALA A 390 0.88 12.72 -4.92
CA ALA A 390 0.66 11.28 -5.14
C ALA A 390 -0.27 10.67 -4.06
N GLY A 391 -0.21 11.19 -2.84
CA GLY A 391 -1.11 10.80 -1.74
C GLY A 391 -2.60 11.08 -1.99
N ASN A 392 -2.93 11.95 -2.96
CA ASN A 392 -4.30 12.37 -3.25
C ASN A 392 -4.95 11.66 -4.46
N VAL A 393 -4.28 10.71 -5.11
CA VAL A 393 -4.87 9.98 -6.25
C VAL A 393 -5.85 8.94 -5.71
N SER A 394 -7.13 9.01 -6.11
CA SER A 394 -8.16 8.06 -5.67
C SER A 394 -8.15 6.79 -6.51
N GLN A 395 -8.45 5.65 -5.87
CA GLN A 395 -8.62 4.35 -6.54
C GLN A 395 -10.11 4.05 -6.70
N PHE A 396 -10.50 3.49 -7.84
CA PHE A 396 -11.87 3.09 -8.16
C PHE A 396 -11.98 1.56 -8.04
N ASN A 397 -13.00 1.03 -7.34
CA ASN A 397 -13.19 -0.42 -7.14
C ASN A 397 -14.65 -0.88 -7.28
N GLU A 398 -14.89 -1.80 -8.23
CA GLU A 398 -16.09 -2.63 -8.55
C GLU A 398 -17.26 -2.11 -9.42
N SER A 399 -17.31 -2.67 -10.65
CA SER A 399 -18.47 -2.99 -11.50
C SER A 399 -19.64 -1.99 -11.61
N SER A 400 -19.53 -1.09 -12.59
CA SER A 400 -20.65 -0.78 -13.49
C SER A 400 -20.12 -0.19 -14.80
N THR A 401 -20.90 -0.26 -15.88
CA THR A 401 -20.49 0.27 -17.19
C THR A 401 -20.64 1.79 -17.32
N TYR A 402 -21.17 2.45 -16.27
CA TYR A 402 -21.57 3.86 -16.23
C TYR A 402 -21.52 4.40 -14.78
N LEU A 403 -21.14 5.67 -14.56
CA LEU A 403 -20.87 6.24 -13.23
C LEU A 403 -22.11 6.38 -12.35
N MET A 404 -23.30 6.58 -12.92
CA MET A 404 -24.53 6.66 -12.13
C MET A 404 -24.83 5.33 -11.42
N GLY A 405 -24.42 4.19 -11.98
CA GLY A 405 -24.56 2.88 -11.35
C GLY A 405 -23.74 2.79 -10.06
N TRP A 406 -22.48 3.22 -10.11
CA TRP A 406 -21.60 3.35 -8.95
C TRP A 406 -22.20 4.22 -7.85
N LEU A 407 -22.77 5.37 -8.23
CA LEU A 407 -23.37 6.29 -7.26
C LEU A 407 -24.65 5.72 -6.63
N ARG A 408 -25.58 5.24 -7.45
CA ARG A 408 -26.92 4.82 -7.02
C ARG A 408 -26.92 3.42 -6.40
N ASP A 409 -26.36 2.45 -7.11
CA ASP A 409 -26.54 1.02 -6.78
C ASP A 409 -25.44 0.50 -5.86
N TYR A 410 -24.29 1.19 -5.79
CA TYR A 410 -23.25 0.89 -4.82
C TYR A 410 -23.27 1.87 -3.65
N LEU A 411 -22.91 3.15 -3.84
CA LEU A 411 -22.74 4.09 -2.72
C LEU A 411 -24.06 4.37 -1.99
N TRP A 412 -25.10 4.80 -2.72
CA TRP A 412 -26.38 5.16 -2.12
C TRP A 412 -27.09 3.94 -1.53
N LEU A 413 -27.29 2.88 -2.33
CA LEU A 413 -28.02 1.69 -1.90
C LEU A 413 -27.39 1.01 -0.67
N ASN A 414 -26.06 0.84 -0.66
CA ASN A 414 -25.37 0.15 0.42
C ASN A 414 -25.17 1.02 1.67
N SER A 415 -25.33 2.34 1.56
CA SER A 415 -25.29 3.25 2.72
C SER A 415 -26.54 3.16 3.60
N SER A 416 -27.63 2.57 3.11
CA SER A 416 -28.94 2.56 3.78
C SER A 416 -28.92 2.02 5.22
N GLN A 417 -28.28 0.89 5.48
CA GLN A 417 -28.17 0.31 6.83
C GLN A 417 -27.23 1.13 7.72
N LEU A 418 -26.11 1.61 7.15
CA LEU A 418 -25.13 2.45 7.84
C LEU A 418 -25.78 3.72 8.39
N ILE A 419 -26.47 4.50 7.56
CA ILE A 419 -27.04 5.79 7.97
C ILE A 419 -28.22 5.64 8.94
N ASN A 420 -28.83 4.45 9.00
CA ASN A 420 -29.86 4.10 9.97
C ASN A 420 -29.32 3.40 11.22
N GLY A 421 -27.99 3.38 11.43
CA GLY A 421 -27.38 2.87 12.65
C GLY A 421 -27.89 3.56 13.92
N TYR A 422 -28.26 4.84 13.80
CA TYR A 422 -29.09 5.58 14.75
C TYR A 422 -30.03 6.51 13.99
N ASN A 423 -31.26 6.68 14.48
CA ASN A 423 -32.27 7.56 13.92
C ASN A 423 -33.20 8.08 15.04
N PRO A 424 -34.17 8.97 14.76
CA PRO A 424 -35.06 9.49 15.80
C PRO A 424 -35.89 8.44 16.55
N PHE A 425 -36.00 7.21 16.03
CA PHE A 425 -36.79 6.13 16.62
C PHE A 425 -35.94 5.16 17.47
N GLY A 426 -34.60 5.23 17.39
CA GLY A 426 -33.72 4.36 18.17
C GLY A 426 -32.32 4.20 17.56
N MET A 427 -31.56 3.25 18.09
CA MET A 427 -30.22 2.91 17.63
C MET A 427 -30.00 1.39 17.61
N ASN A 428 -29.06 0.92 16.80
CA ASN A 428 -28.65 -0.47 16.73
C ASN A 428 -27.11 -0.59 16.83
N SER A 429 -26.60 -1.81 16.66
CA SER A 429 -25.16 -2.12 16.76
C SER A 429 -24.30 -1.40 15.71
N LEU A 430 -24.88 -0.87 14.63
CA LEU A 430 -24.18 -0.09 13.60
C LEU A 430 -24.02 1.40 13.95
N SER A 431 -24.61 1.86 15.07
CA SER A 431 -24.55 3.26 15.50
C SER A 431 -23.12 3.82 15.60
N VAL A 432 -22.16 3.00 16.07
CA VAL A 432 -20.74 3.39 16.12
C VAL A 432 -20.15 3.65 14.74
N TRP A 433 -20.54 2.86 13.73
CA TRP A 433 -20.08 3.04 12.36
C TRP A 433 -20.75 4.23 11.70
N ALA A 434 -22.04 4.45 11.96
CA ALA A 434 -22.75 5.65 11.49
C ALA A 434 -22.08 6.94 12.02
N TRP A 435 -21.70 6.95 13.30
CA TRP A 435 -20.98 8.07 13.90
C TRP A 435 -19.57 8.23 13.32
N MET A 436 -18.83 7.13 13.18
CA MET A 436 -17.50 7.13 12.57
C MET A 436 -17.53 7.59 11.10
N PHE A 437 -18.58 7.28 10.36
CA PHE A 437 -18.78 7.72 8.98
C PHE A 437 -18.91 9.24 8.88
N LEU A 438 -19.74 9.86 9.72
CA LEU A 438 -19.86 11.33 9.79
C LEU A 438 -18.59 11.98 10.34
N PHE A 439 -17.96 11.37 11.34
CA PHE A 439 -16.69 11.83 11.86
C PHE A 439 -15.59 11.81 10.78
N GLY A 440 -15.54 10.76 9.97
CA GLY A 440 -14.65 10.66 8.81
C GLY A 440 -14.87 11.81 7.82
N HIS A 441 -16.12 12.13 7.48
CA HIS A 441 -16.45 13.28 6.64
C HIS A 441 -16.01 14.61 7.25
N LEU A 442 -16.24 14.81 8.55
CA LEU A 442 -15.80 16.01 9.27
C LEU A 442 -14.28 16.16 9.22
N VAL A 443 -13.54 15.10 9.51
CA VAL A 443 -12.08 15.11 9.48
C VAL A 443 -11.56 15.36 8.06
N TRP A 444 -12.17 14.71 7.06
CA TRP A 444 -11.84 14.91 5.65
C TRP A 444 -12.08 16.36 5.20
N ALA A 445 -13.26 16.92 5.50
CA ALA A 445 -13.62 18.30 5.19
C ALA A 445 -12.71 19.30 5.92
N THR A 446 -12.31 19.00 7.16
CA THR A 446 -11.34 19.80 7.94
C THR A 446 -9.98 19.85 7.23
N GLY A 447 -9.59 18.78 6.53
CA GLY A 447 -8.39 18.76 5.70
C GLY A 447 -8.41 19.87 4.63
N PHE A 448 -9.55 20.11 3.97
CA PHE A 448 -9.66 21.17 2.95
C PHE A 448 -9.39 22.56 3.51
N MET A 449 -9.67 22.84 4.79
CA MET A 449 -9.33 24.12 5.40
C MET A 449 -7.83 24.40 5.24
N PHE A 450 -6.98 23.41 5.54
CA PHE A 450 -5.51 23.55 5.43
C PHE A 450 -4.99 23.46 4.00
N LEU A 451 -5.69 22.76 3.10
CA LEU A 451 -5.25 22.57 1.71
C LEU A 451 -5.67 23.72 0.78
N ILE A 452 -6.80 24.39 1.08
CA ILE A 452 -7.32 25.51 0.29
C ILE A 452 -6.81 26.85 0.82
N SER A 453 -6.94 27.09 2.13
CA SER A 453 -6.53 28.37 2.72
C SER A 453 -5.05 28.32 3.12
N TRP A 454 -4.29 29.35 2.74
CA TRP A 454 -2.84 29.35 2.89
C TRP A 454 -2.39 30.25 4.05
N ARG A 455 -1.12 30.08 4.46
CA ARG A 455 -0.55 30.66 5.69
C ARG A 455 -0.85 32.15 5.92
N GLY A 456 -0.75 32.98 4.89
CA GLY A 456 -0.85 34.44 5.04
C GLY A 456 -2.15 34.90 5.71
N TYR A 457 -3.29 34.34 5.29
CA TYR A 457 -4.59 34.63 5.88
C TYR A 457 -4.64 34.33 7.39
N TRP A 458 -4.08 33.19 7.79
CA TRP A 458 -4.08 32.77 9.19
C TRP A 458 -3.09 33.57 10.04
N GLU A 459 -1.96 33.99 9.47
CA GLU A 459 -0.98 34.81 10.19
C GLU A 459 -1.60 36.17 10.57
N GLU A 460 -2.26 36.85 9.62
CA GLU A 460 -2.94 38.13 9.89
C GLU A 460 -4.04 37.97 10.95
N LEU A 461 -4.82 36.89 10.89
CA LEU A 461 -5.83 36.61 11.91
C LEU A 461 -5.20 36.38 13.29
N ILE A 462 -4.12 35.59 13.38
CA ILE A 462 -3.43 35.33 14.65
C ILE A 462 -2.86 36.61 15.24
N GLU A 463 -2.34 37.53 14.42
CA GLU A 463 -1.88 38.84 14.89
C GLU A 463 -3.00 39.66 15.54
N THR A 464 -4.21 39.63 14.98
CA THR A 464 -5.38 40.29 15.61
C THR A 464 -5.77 39.65 16.94
N LEU A 465 -5.67 38.33 17.06
CA LEU A 465 -5.95 37.61 18.31
C LEU A 465 -4.89 37.90 19.37
N ALA A 466 -3.62 37.95 18.99
CA ALA A 466 -2.52 38.32 19.87
C ALA A 466 -2.71 39.76 20.42
N TRP A 467 -3.07 40.71 19.54
CA TRP A 467 -3.41 42.07 19.93
C TRP A 467 -4.60 42.11 20.92
N ALA A 468 -5.65 41.33 20.67
CA ALA A 468 -6.82 41.26 21.55
C ALA A 468 -6.47 40.68 22.93
N HIS A 469 -5.65 39.62 22.97
CA HIS A 469 -5.21 38.99 24.22
C HIS A 469 -4.43 39.95 25.11
N GLU A 470 -3.48 40.70 24.54
CA GLU A 470 -2.68 41.69 25.28
C GLU A 470 -3.49 42.87 25.82
N ARG A 471 -4.58 43.22 25.13
CA ARG A 471 -5.46 44.34 25.51
C ARG A 471 -6.66 43.96 26.37
N THR A 472 -6.90 42.67 26.58
CA THR A 472 -8.01 42.20 27.42
C THR A 472 -7.58 42.20 28.90
N PRO A 473 -8.22 43.02 29.77
CA PRO A 473 -7.91 43.03 31.20
C PRO A 473 -8.08 41.63 31.80
N LEU A 474 -7.26 41.30 32.81
CA LEU A 474 -7.17 39.97 33.46
C LEU A 474 -6.54 38.87 32.59
N ALA A 475 -6.83 38.82 31.29
CA ALA A 475 -6.19 37.87 30.37
C ALA A 475 -4.72 38.23 30.10
N ASN A 476 -4.40 39.53 30.05
CA ASN A 476 -3.05 40.04 29.83
C ASN A 476 -2.04 39.73 30.97
N LEU A 477 -2.52 39.22 32.11
CA LEU A 477 -1.68 38.68 33.19
C LEU A 477 -1.06 37.33 32.79
N ILE A 478 -1.69 36.59 31.89
CA ILE A 478 -1.21 35.31 31.36
C ILE A 478 -0.50 35.60 30.04
N ARG A 479 0.81 35.34 29.98
CA ARG A 479 1.61 35.51 28.76
C ARG A 479 1.95 34.16 28.15
N TRP A 480 1.97 34.09 26.81
CA TRP A 480 2.50 32.94 26.11
C TRP A 480 4.01 32.83 26.31
N ARG A 481 4.53 31.60 26.37
CA ARG A 481 5.97 31.33 26.37
C ARG A 481 6.56 31.49 24.97
N ASP A 482 5.87 30.93 23.98
CA ASP A 482 6.24 30.94 22.58
C ASP A 482 5.25 31.81 21.81
N LYS A 483 5.74 32.65 20.88
CA LYS A 483 4.88 33.55 20.11
C LYS A 483 3.91 32.72 19.24
N PRO A 484 2.60 33.00 19.27
CA PRO A 484 1.65 32.32 18.39
C PRO A 484 1.90 32.75 16.95
N VAL A 485 2.10 31.76 16.07
CA VAL A 485 2.31 31.95 14.64
C VAL A 485 1.51 30.91 13.87
N ALA A 486 1.13 31.20 12.63
CA ALA A 486 0.47 30.21 11.78
C ALA A 486 1.42 29.05 11.45
N LEU A 487 0.85 27.89 11.14
CA LEU A 487 1.62 26.74 10.64
C LEU A 487 2.46 27.14 9.42
N SER A 488 3.65 26.55 9.29
CA SER A 488 4.45 26.73 8.08
C SER A 488 3.71 26.16 6.86
N ILE A 489 4.08 26.62 5.66
CA ILE A 489 3.43 26.17 4.41
C ILE A 489 3.49 24.64 4.26
N VAL A 490 4.67 24.05 4.51
CA VAL A 490 4.87 22.60 4.46
C VAL A 490 4.09 21.90 5.58
N GLN A 491 4.08 22.46 6.80
CA GLN A 491 3.31 21.89 7.91
C GLN A 491 1.81 21.89 7.60
N ALA A 492 1.26 22.97 7.02
CA ALA A 492 -0.14 23.05 6.63
C ALA A 492 -0.50 22.01 5.57
N ARG A 493 0.36 21.81 4.54
CA ARG A 493 0.19 20.73 3.56
C ARG A 493 0.17 19.35 4.23
N LEU A 494 1.10 19.09 5.15
CA LEU A 494 1.18 17.81 5.88
C LEU A 494 -0.04 17.58 6.77
N VAL A 495 -0.43 18.58 7.55
CA VAL A 495 -1.60 18.52 8.45
C VAL A 495 -2.88 18.35 7.63
N GLY A 496 -3.02 19.07 6.52
CA GLY A 496 -4.13 18.92 5.60
C GLY A 496 -4.20 17.52 4.98
N LEU A 497 -3.06 16.98 4.48
CA LEU A 497 -2.98 15.62 3.96
C LEU A 497 -3.30 14.57 5.03
N ALA A 498 -2.85 14.77 6.27
CA ALA A 498 -3.13 13.87 7.39
C ALA A 498 -4.64 13.81 7.68
N HIS A 499 -5.31 14.96 7.78
CA HIS A 499 -6.76 15.03 7.93
C HIS A 499 -7.49 14.41 6.73
N PHE A 500 -7.07 14.74 5.51
CA PHE A 500 -7.65 14.18 4.29
C PHE A 500 -7.55 12.66 4.28
N SER A 501 -6.37 12.10 4.59
CA SER A 501 -6.10 10.66 4.59
C SER A 501 -6.86 9.93 5.71
N VAL A 502 -6.83 10.44 6.94
CA VAL A 502 -7.55 9.84 8.08
C VAL A 502 -9.05 9.88 7.85
N GLY A 503 -9.59 11.03 7.41
CA GLY A 503 -11.00 11.16 7.09
C GLY A 503 -11.44 10.24 5.96
N TYR A 504 -10.63 10.09 4.91
CA TYR A 504 -10.89 9.17 3.81
C TYR A 504 -10.95 7.70 4.27
N ILE A 505 -9.96 7.26 5.06
CA ILE A 505 -9.91 5.89 5.59
C ILE A 505 -11.09 5.62 6.53
N PHE A 506 -11.39 6.52 7.46
CA PHE A 506 -12.51 6.32 8.41
C PHE A 506 -13.87 6.33 7.73
N THR A 507 -14.05 7.19 6.73
CA THR A 507 -15.29 7.22 5.93
C THR A 507 -15.49 5.88 5.23
N TYR A 508 -14.47 5.39 4.51
CA TYR A 508 -14.60 4.14 3.76
C TYR A 508 -14.66 2.91 4.67
N ALA A 509 -13.87 2.85 5.74
CA ALA A 509 -13.89 1.72 6.69
C ALA A 509 -15.25 1.58 7.38
N ALA A 510 -15.86 2.69 7.82
CA ALA A 510 -17.18 2.67 8.41
C ALA A 510 -18.25 2.22 7.40
N PHE A 511 -18.19 2.72 6.17
CA PHE A 511 -19.08 2.29 5.09
C PHE A 511 -18.93 0.81 4.78
N LEU A 512 -17.71 0.34 4.55
CA LEU A 512 -17.40 -1.05 4.20
C LEU A 512 -17.91 -2.03 5.27
N ILE A 513 -17.57 -1.77 6.54
CA ILE A 513 -17.94 -2.67 7.63
C ILE A 513 -19.46 -2.68 7.81
N ALA A 514 -20.10 -1.52 7.94
CA ALA A 514 -21.52 -1.46 8.25
C ALA A 514 -22.43 -1.89 7.09
N SER A 515 -22.03 -1.61 5.84
CA SER A 515 -22.80 -2.04 4.67
C SER A 515 -22.76 -3.54 4.45
N THR A 516 -21.64 -4.19 4.82
CA THR A 516 -21.48 -5.65 4.71
C THR A 516 -22.13 -6.36 5.89
N SER A 517 -21.78 -5.99 7.13
CA SER A 517 -22.33 -6.61 8.34
C SER A 517 -23.80 -6.26 8.62
N GLY A 518 -24.33 -5.25 7.93
CA GLY A 518 -25.75 -4.91 7.99
C GLY A 518 -26.62 -5.81 7.10
N LYS A 519 -26.00 -6.53 6.15
CA LYS A 519 -26.69 -7.43 5.23
C LYS A 519 -26.45 -8.91 5.53
N PHE A 520 -25.24 -9.25 5.96
CA PHE A 520 -24.78 -10.59 6.30
C PHE A 520 -24.48 -10.66 7.79
#